data_AF-A0AAD6IUR6-F1
#
_entry.id   AF-A0AAD6IUR6-F1
#
_cell.length_a   1.000
_cell.length_b   1.000
_cell.length_c   1.000
_cell.angle_alpha   90.00
_cell.angle_beta   90.00
_cell.angle_gamma   90.00
#
_symmetry.space_group_name_H-M   'P 1'
#
loop_
_entity.id
_entity.type
_entity.pdbx_description
1 polymer ?
#
loop_
_entity_poly.entity_id
_entity_poly.type
_entity_poly.pdbx_seq_one_letter_code
_entity_poly.pdbx_strand_id
1 'polypeptide(L)'
;MEQRKEAMKEHTTTLNQIKAKYYTKLLNSDEETIAFVEGWEQWHRYELETENLQNLEFRTWEEFVKARFSVIAVDSFHALLPYIYDTNLSDEESDKLEPINRIVYQAGCYLNDYYSVEREWAAHAALKKSGEPQSSVWILMRAYDVTLAEAKTILKEKYYEQEQKFLQERKRLVDENRQTPLYAKFCSYLQYVLGGIALFGAHSPRYHLSPKETPHYPRPEHKIQDLPGWRPAEASLSNGMNGGGKECSNGVGSALSVGHLANGTNGKHMTKSWLSPNSRLSDEIVLEPFEYIKSLPSKKIRKFAIEALDYWYSVPQRSLEIIMDVVDMLHSSSLIIDDIQDGSTLRRGQPAAHMIYGPPQAINAANFLFVKCLEEVQKLGAASVHVYSGAYYLRAVWGFIKFAHAPLLDELRNLHIGQGFDLHWTFRTQCPSEQEYIEMVDGKTGGLFRMACRLMKDQATKNRNLDVNDLMTLMGRFFQIRDDYQNLKSKGYSTAKGHLSDLDEGKYSFMVIHALNNARDNQLTSLLQQRSRQGTLSPEQKTLVMKHLEKTKSMEFTLNVLEELQVAVKQQLEEAEAQLDLDQNWIIRAIMARLRIASPEIRWFGQ
;
A
#
# COMPACT_ATOMS: atom_id res chain seq x y z
N MET A 1 -12.68 24.33 20.52
CA MET A 1 -12.57 23.07 19.76
C MET A 1 -11.69 23.26 18.53
N GLU A 2 -11.97 24.23 17.66
CA GLU A 2 -11.14 24.54 16.48
C GLU A 2 -9.68 24.89 16.83
N GLN A 3 -9.44 25.78 17.80
CA GLN A 3 -8.06 26.07 18.27
C GLN A 3 -7.29 24.83 18.75
N ARG A 4 -7.99 23.83 19.31
CA ARG A 4 -7.38 22.56 19.74
C ARG A 4 -7.05 21.66 18.53
N LYS A 5 -7.90 21.66 17.50
CA LYS A 5 -7.63 20.96 16.23
C LYS A 5 -6.45 21.58 15.51
N GLU A 6 -6.37 22.91 15.49
CA GLU A 6 -5.30 23.66 14.85
C GLU A 6 -3.95 23.44 15.55
N ALA A 7 -3.91 23.51 16.89
CA ALA A 7 -2.71 23.15 17.66
C ALA A 7 -2.30 21.68 17.48
N MET A 8 -3.26 20.76 17.40
CA MET A 8 -2.99 19.34 17.14
C MET A 8 -2.46 19.11 15.71
N LYS A 9 -2.95 19.86 14.74
CA LYS A 9 -2.46 19.85 13.37
C LYS A 9 -1.03 20.34 13.31
N GLU A 10 -0.74 21.50 13.89
CA GLU A 10 0.62 22.06 13.95
C GLU A 10 1.61 21.09 14.60
N HIS A 11 1.23 20.49 15.73
CA HIS A 11 2.03 19.45 16.38
C HIS A 11 2.29 18.23 15.47
N THR A 12 1.27 17.78 14.74
CA THR A 12 1.38 16.65 13.79
C THR A 12 2.32 16.99 12.64
N THR A 13 2.19 18.19 12.07
CA THR A 13 3.05 18.66 10.98
C THR A 13 4.52 18.76 11.42
N THR A 14 4.79 19.33 12.60
CA THR A 14 6.15 19.38 13.16
C THR A 14 6.70 17.98 13.39
N LEU A 15 5.91 17.07 13.96
CA LEU A 15 6.33 15.70 14.18
C LEU A 15 6.66 14.98 12.86
N ASN A 16 5.88 15.22 11.79
CA ASN A 16 6.15 14.65 10.47
C ASN A 16 7.45 15.19 9.87
N GLN A 17 7.76 16.48 10.03
CA GLN A 17 9.05 17.04 9.62
C GLN A 17 10.23 16.41 10.40
N ILE A 18 10.09 16.24 11.71
CA ILE A 18 11.10 15.58 12.53
C ILE A 18 11.31 14.13 12.08
N LYS A 19 10.22 13.36 11.91
CA LYS A 19 10.28 11.98 11.40
C LYS A 19 10.96 11.92 10.04
N ALA A 20 10.57 12.80 9.11
CA ALA A 20 11.15 12.86 7.77
C ALA A 20 12.64 13.22 7.80
N LYS A 21 13.07 14.11 8.71
CA LYS A 21 14.48 14.45 8.91
C LYS A 21 15.31 13.24 9.35
N TYR A 22 14.85 12.53 10.38
CA TYR A 22 15.56 11.34 10.85
C TYR A 22 15.54 10.22 9.82
N TYR A 23 14.40 9.99 9.17
CA TYR A 23 14.28 9.04 8.07
C TYR A 23 15.24 9.35 6.92
N THR A 24 15.34 10.62 6.51
CA THR A 24 16.30 11.07 5.49
C THR A 24 17.74 10.84 5.92
N LYS A 25 18.06 11.03 7.21
CA LYS A 25 19.40 10.75 7.74
C LYS A 25 19.72 9.27 7.71
N LEU A 26 18.76 8.42 8.09
CA LEU A 26 18.90 6.96 8.04
C LEU A 26 19.10 6.46 6.60
N LEU A 27 18.38 7.06 5.63
CA LEU A 27 18.56 6.71 4.22
C LEU A 27 19.88 7.21 3.60
N ASN A 28 20.53 8.19 4.23
CA ASN A 28 21.78 8.79 3.74
C ASN A 28 23.00 8.41 4.59
N SER A 29 22.88 7.44 5.50
CA SER A 29 24.02 6.91 6.26
C SER A 29 24.70 5.80 5.46
N ASP A 30 24.96 4.65 6.07
CA ASP A 30 25.53 3.45 5.49
C ASP A 30 24.46 2.50 4.91
N GLU A 31 24.93 1.55 4.11
CA GLU A 31 24.11 0.54 3.43
C GLU A 31 23.31 -0.33 4.41
N GLU A 32 23.87 -0.62 5.59
CA GLU A 32 23.22 -1.43 6.63
C GLU A 32 21.98 -0.72 7.20
N THR A 33 22.07 0.59 7.38
CA THR A 33 20.95 1.41 7.86
C THR A 33 19.83 1.49 6.83
N ILE A 34 20.16 1.54 5.53
CA ILE A 34 19.16 1.50 4.45
C ILE A 34 18.42 0.16 4.49
N ALA A 35 19.14 -0.96 4.62
CA ALA A 35 18.54 -2.29 4.73
C ALA A 35 17.62 -2.41 5.96
N PHE A 36 18.02 -1.84 7.11
CA PHE A 36 17.17 -1.76 8.30
C PHE A 36 15.85 -1.03 8.00
N VAL A 37 15.93 0.13 7.33
CA VAL A 37 14.75 0.92 6.97
C VAL A 37 13.83 0.13 6.03
N GLU A 38 14.37 -0.55 5.04
CA GLU A 38 13.60 -1.38 4.10
C GLU A 38 12.91 -2.55 4.80
N GLY A 39 13.62 -3.27 5.68
CA GLY A 39 13.06 -4.36 6.48
C GLY A 39 11.96 -3.89 7.44
N TRP A 40 12.16 -2.73 8.07
CA TRP A 40 11.13 -2.10 8.90
C TRP A 40 9.88 -1.69 8.11
N GLU A 41 10.06 -1.20 6.89
CA GLU A 41 8.93 -0.85 6.03
C GLU A 41 8.17 -2.06 5.52
N GLN A 42 8.87 -3.15 5.23
CA GLN A 42 8.26 -4.42 4.89
C GLN A 42 7.43 -4.94 6.07
N TRP A 43 7.96 -4.84 7.30
CA TRP A 43 7.24 -5.16 8.54
C TRP A 43 5.94 -4.38 8.63
N HIS A 44 6.03 -3.05 8.50
CA HIS A 44 4.87 -2.20 8.62
C HIS A 44 3.84 -2.45 7.51
N ARG A 45 4.27 -2.83 6.31
CA ARG A 45 3.37 -3.17 5.21
C ARG A 45 2.63 -4.48 5.49
N TYR A 46 3.33 -5.52 5.94
CA TYR A 46 2.70 -6.79 6.29
C TYR A 46 1.72 -6.63 7.45
N GLU A 47 2.04 -5.83 8.48
CA GLU A 47 1.12 -5.54 9.58
C GLU A 47 -0.19 -4.86 9.10
N LEU A 48 -0.14 -4.08 8.02
CA LEU A 48 -1.31 -3.43 7.42
C LEU A 48 -2.09 -4.32 6.45
N GLU A 49 -1.41 -5.23 5.75
CA GLU A 49 -1.99 -6.16 4.76
C GLU A 49 -2.56 -7.43 5.39
N THR A 50 -2.12 -7.75 6.61
CA THR A 50 -2.63 -8.90 7.33
C THR A 50 -3.98 -8.58 7.94
N GLU A 51 -5.02 -9.17 7.33
CA GLU A 51 -6.39 -9.13 7.84
C GLU A 51 -6.39 -9.43 9.34
N ASN A 52 -7.19 -8.65 10.06
CA ASN A 52 -7.38 -8.79 11.49
C ASN A 52 -7.84 -10.23 11.77
N LEU A 53 -6.96 -11.10 12.28
CA LEU A 53 -7.24 -12.52 12.60
C LEU A 53 -8.55 -12.71 13.39
N GLN A 54 -9.01 -11.64 14.04
CA GLN A 54 -10.29 -11.51 14.75
C GLN A 54 -11.53 -11.78 13.88
N ASN A 55 -11.44 -11.67 12.55
CA ASN A 55 -12.58 -11.87 11.63
C ASN A 55 -12.62 -13.26 10.99
N LEU A 56 -11.62 -14.11 11.23
CA LEU A 56 -11.53 -15.46 10.67
C LEU A 56 -11.91 -16.50 11.72
N GLU A 57 -12.72 -17.49 11.33
CA GLU A 57 -12.99 -18.65 12.17
C GLU A 57 -12.02 -19.79 11.86
N PHE A 58 -11.28 -20.24 12.88
CA PHE A 58 -10.36 -21.38 12.78
C PHE A 58 -10.98 -22.61 13.43
N ARG A 59 -10.96 -23.75 12.72
CA ARG A 59 -11.54 -25.01 13.21
C ARG A 59 -10.53 -25.83 13.99
N THR A 60 -9.25 -25.68 13.66
CA THR A 60 -8.13 -26.38 14.32
C THR A 60 -7.07 -25.39 14.80
N TRP A 61 -6.27 -25.82 15.78
CA TRP A 61 -5.14 -25.02 16.26
C TRP A 61 -4.05 -24.89 15.19
N GLU A 62 -3.85 -25.92 14.37
CA GLU A 62 -2.87 -25.93 13.28
C GLU A 62 -3.19 -24.90 12.21
N GLU A 63 -4.47 -24.78 11.81
CA GLU A 63 -4.93 -23.73 10.88
C GLU A 63 -4.67 -22.33 11.46
N PHE A 64 -4.98 -22.14 12.74
CA PHE A 64 -4.76 -20.89 13.43
C PHE A 64 -3.27 -20.54 13.50
N VAL A 65 -2.41 -21.47 13.90
CA VAL A 65 -0.96 -21.23 13.98
C VAL A 65 -0.40 -20.90 12.61
N LYS A 66 -0.85 -21.57 11.54
CA LYS A 66 -0.43 -21.26 10.17
C LYS A 66 -0.80 -19.83 9.76
N ALA A 67 -2.05 -19.41 10.02
CA ALA A 67 -2.49 -18.05 9.75
C ALA A 67 -1.78 -17.02 10.64
N ARG A 68 -1.63 -17.29 11.93
CA ARG A 68 -0.90 -16.44 12.89
C ARG A 68 0.56 -16.26 12.49
N PHE A 69 1.20 -17.30 11.95
CA PHE A 69 2.58 -17.24 11.46
C PHE A 69 2.72 -16.33 10.23
N SER A 70 1.74 -16.30 9.32
CA SER A 70 1.74 -15.35 8.21
C SER A 70 1.50 -13.89 8.62
N VAL A 71 0.95 -13.66 9.83
CA VAL A 71 0.62 -12.30 10.33
C VAL A 71 1.72 -11.69 11.20
N ILE A 72 2.57 -12.50 11.86
CA ILE A 72 3.56 -12.01 12.85
C ILE A 72 4.81 -11.36 12.23
N ALA A 73 4.79 -11.09 10.92
CA ALA A 73 5.85 -10.37 10.22
C ALA A 73 7.25 -10.98 10.42
N VAL A 74 7.28 -12.31 10.44
CA VAL A 74 8.48 -13.16 10.52
C VAL A 74 9.47 -12.75 9.43
N ASP A 75 8.98 -12.59 8.20
CA ASP A 75 9.76 -12.15 7.03
C ASP A 75 10.43 -10.79 7.22
N SER A 76 9.87 -9.96 8.10
CA SER A 76 10.38 -8.62 8.33
C SER A 76 11.38 -8.57 9.47
N PHE A 77 11.20 -9.40 10.51
CA PHE A 77 12.31 -9.68 11.42
C PHE A 77 13.48 -10.32 10.67
N HIS A 78 13.20 -11.16 9.66
CA HIS A 78 14.22 -11.69 8.76
C HIS A 78 15.02 -10.60 8.05
N ALA A 79 14.34 -9.63 7.47
CA ALA A 79 14.97 -8.50 6.81
C ALA A 79 15.84 -7.64 7.75
N LEU A 80 15.59 -7.68 9.06
CA LEU A 80 16.38 -6.96 10.06
C LEU A 80 17.60 -7.75 10.58
N LEU A 81 17.69 -9.06 10.32
CA LEU A 81 18.78 -9.90 10.84
C LEU A 81 20.17 -9.42 10.39
N PRO A 82 20.40 -9.07 9.11
CA PRO A 82 21.72 -8.59 8.68
C PRO A 82 22.21 -7.38 9.47
N TYR A 83 21.29 -6.45 9.77
CA TYR A 83 21.57 -5.27 10.59
C TYR A 83 21.83 -5.62 12.07
N ILE A 84 20.99 -6.48 12.66
CA ILE A 84 21.15 -6.88 14.07
C ILE A 84 22.48 -7.62 14.29
N TYR A 85 22.98 -8.32 13.28
CA TYR A 85 24.12 -9.22 13.40
C TYR A 85 25.40 -8.73 12.75
N ASP A 86 25.38 -7.55 12.11
CA ASP A 86 26.53 -6.97 11.40
C ASP A 86 27.10 -7.99 10.41
N THR A 87 26.22 -8.56 9.59
CA THR A 87 26.59 -9.64 8.65
C THR A 87 25.62 -9.73 7.47
N ASN A 88 26.13 -9.57 6.24
CA ASN A 88 25.35 -9.83 5.03
C ASN A 88 25.28 -11.33 4.75
N LEU A 89 24.06 -11.87 4.65
CA LEU A 89 23.80 -13.26 4.27
C LEU A 89 23.63 -13.37 2.76
N SER A 90 24.14 -14.43 2.14
CA SER A 90 23.80 -14.80 0.77
C SER A 90 22.44 -15.51 0.65
N ASP A 91 21.89 -15.66 -0.56
CA ASP A 91 20.56 -16.23 -0.83
C ASP A 91 20.61 -17.68 -0.37
N GLU A 92 21.70 -18.36 -0.71
CA GLU A 92 22.00 -19.72 -0.29
C GLU A 92 22.16 -19.84 1.23
N GLU A 93 22.82 -18.88 1.89
CA GLU A 93 22.97 -18.87 3.35
C GLU A 93 21.63 -18.62 4.06
N SER A 94 20.79 -17.74 3.52
CA SER A 94 19.46 -17.46 4.04
C SER A 94 18.51 -18.65 3.86
N ASP A 95 18.51 -19.28 2.67
CA ASP A 95 17.73 -20.50 2.40
C ASP A 95 18.12 -21.63 3.36
N LYS A 96 19.42 -21.73 3.71
CA LYS A 96 19.91 -22.69 4.71
C LYS A 96 19.52 -22.34 6.14
N LEU A 97 19.38 -21.06 6.47
CA LEU A 97 18.97 -20.58 7.80
C LEU A 97 17.45 -20.58 8.00
N GLU A 98 16.67 -20.54 6.93
CA GLU A 98 15.22 -20.45 6.96
C GLU A 98 14.52 -21.56 7.79
N PRO A 99 14.93 -22.85 7.73
CA PRO A 99 14.30 -23.89 8.54
C PRO A 99 14.44 -23.67 10.05
N ILE A 100 15.65 -23.34 10.53
CA ILE A 100 15.89 -23.12 11.96
C ILE A 100 15.23 -21.83 12.46
N ASN A 101 15.18 -20.84 11.59
CA ASN A 101 14.48 -19.59 11.84
C ASN A 101 12.99 -19.82 12.09
N ARG A 102 12.30 -20.54 11.20
CA ARG A 102 10.86 -20.84 11.35
C ARG A 102 10.54 -21.50 12.69
N ILE A 103 11.39 -22.43 13.14
CA ILE A 103 11.25 -23.09 14.44
C ILE A 103 11.27 -22.06 15.59
N VAL A 104 12.24 -21.13 15.57
CA VAL A 104 12.43 -20.13 16.62
C VAL A 104 11.27 -19.15 16.65
N TYR A 105 10.81 -18.65 15.50
CA TYR A 105 9.66 -17.75 15.44
C TYR A 105 8.37 -18.45 15.90
N GLN A 106 8.15 -19.70 15.49
CA GLN A 106 6.99 -20.48 15.92
C GLN A 106 7.01 -20.68 17.44
N ALA A 107 8.16 -21.02 18.02
CA ALA A 107 8.33 -21.12 19.47
C ALA A 107 8.12 -19.76 20.18
N GLY A 108 8.61 -18.67 19.59
CA GLY A 108 8.38 -17.31 20.07
C GLY A 108 6.90 -16.91 20.08
N CYS A 109 6.13 -17.32 19.07
CA CYS A 109 4.68 -17.14 19.01
C CYS A 109 3.99 -17.89 20.17
N TYR A 110 4.38 -19.14 20.41
CA TYR A 110 3.79 -19.93 21.50
C TYR A 110 4.06 -19.32 22.87
N LEU A 111 5.28 -18.84 23.10
CA LEU A 111 5.63 -18.12 24.32
C LEU A 111 4.85 -16.81 24.45
N ASN A 112 4.72 -16.05 23.36
CA ASN A 112 3.94 -14.82 23.37
C ASN A 112 2.51 -15.09 23.81
N ASP A 113 1.81 -16.01 23.13
CA ASP A 113 0.43 -16.39 23.43
C ASP A 113 0.25 -16.97 24.84
N TYR A 114 1.26 -17.71 25.32
CA TYR A 114 1.25 -18.28 26.67
C TYR A 114 1.26 -17.20 27.75
N TYR A 115 2.05 -16.13 27.58
CA TYR A 115 2.18 -15.04 28.55
C TYR A 115 1.21 -13.88 28.32
N SER A 116 0.76 -13.64 27.09
CA SER A 116 -0.04 -12.46 26.74
C SER A 116 -1.55 -12.66 26.93
N VAL A 117 -2.03 -13.90 27.01
CA VAL A 117 -3.47 -14.23 26.98
C VAL A 117 -4.28 -13.44 28.02
N GLU A 118 -3.80 -13.33 29.27
CA GLU A 118 -4.45 -12.53 30.32
C GLU A 118 -4.63 -11.06 29.92
N ARG A 119 -3.56 -10.45 29.38
CA ARG A 119 -3.53 -9.05 28.97
C ARG A 119 -4.39 -8.80 27.73
N GLU A 120 -4.36 -9.72 26.77
CA GLU A 120 -5.13 -9.59 25.52
C GLU A 120 -6.63 -9.58 25.79
N TRP A 121 -7.09 -10.45 26.69
CA TRP A 121 -8.47 -10.45 27.16
C TRP A 121 -8.85 -9.18 27.90
N ALA A 122 -7.99 -8.68 28.79
CA ALA A 122 -8.19 -7.41 29.48
C ALA A 122 -8.34 -6.23 28.51
N ALA A 123 -7.45 -6.15 27.51
CA ALA A 123 -7.47 -5.12 26.49
C ALA A 123 -8.71 -5.24 25.58
N HIS A 124 -9.08 -6.46 25.18
CA HIS A 124 -10.26 -6.72 24.35
C HIS A 124 -11.55 -6.28 25.05
N ALA A 125 -11.67 -6.58 26.34
CA ALA A 125 -12.79 -6.14 27.18
C ALA A 125 -12.83 -4.61 27.38
N ALA A 126 -11.68 -3.99 27.69
CA ALA A 126 -11.59 -2.54 27.88
C ALA A 126 -11.97 -1.76 26.61
N LEU A 127 -11.65 -2.31 25.44
CA LEU A 127 -11.97 -1.74 24.14
C LEU A 127 -13.39 -2.08 23.64
N LYS A 128 -14.16 -2.87 24.39
CA LYS A 128 -15.52 -3.33 24.00
C LYS A 128 -15.56 -3.92 22.59
N LYS A 129 -14.51 -4.64 22.19
CA LYS A 129 -14.45 -5.28 20.87
C LYS A 129 -15.51 -6.39 20.78
N SER A 130 -16.15 -6.53 19.62
CA SER A 130 -17.06 -7.66 19.33
C SER A 130 -16.26 -8.96 19.12
N GLY A 131 -16.88 -10.10 19.43
CA GLY A 131 -16.25 -11.43 19.35
C GLY A 131 -15.25 -11.71 20.47
N GLU A 132 -14.55 -12.84 20.40
CA GLU A 132 -13.54 -13.24 21.39
C GLU A 132 -12.11 -13.02 20.87
N PRO A 133 -11.16 -12.63 21.75
CA PRO A 133 -9.77 -12.46 21.37
C PRO A 133 -9.14 -13.78 20.90
N GLN A 134 -8.54 -13.77 19.70
CA GLN A 134 -7.97 -14.96 19.07
C GLN A 134 -6.50 -15.16 19.51
N SER A 135 -6.26 -16.16 20.35
CA SER A 135 -4.93 -16.61 20.80
C SER A 135 -4.80 -18.13 20.71
N SER A 136 -3.57 -18.66 20.72
CA SER A 136 -3.36 -20.12 20.71
C SER A 136 -4.05 -20.77 21.90
N VAL A 137 -4.00 -20.13 23.07
CA VAL A 137 -4.68 -20.61 24.28
C VAL A 137 -6.19 -20.66 24.07
N TRP A 138 -6.80 -19.62 23.50
CA TRP A 138 -8.23 -19.59 23.21
C TRP A 138 -8.67 -20.68 22.22
N ILE A 139 -7.92 -20.84 21.12
CA ILE A 139 -8.22 -21.86 20.11
C ILE A 139 -8.06 -23.26 20.68
N LEU A 140 -7.05 -23.51 21.52
CA LEU A 140 -6.86 -24.80 22.20
C LEU A 140 -8.01 -25.11 23.16
N MET A 141 -8.45 -24.14 23.96
CA MET A 141 -9.63 -24.31 24.82
C MET A 141 -10.87 -24.68 24.00
N ARG A 142 -11.08 -24.06 22.82
CA ARG A 142 -12.21 -24.35 21.92
C ARG A 142 -12.12 -25.72 21.27
N ALA A 143 -10.96 -26.04 20.71
CA ALA A 143 -10.77 -27.25 19.92
C ALA A 143 -10.81 -28.51 20.78
N TYR A 144 -10.34 -28.43 22.03
CA TYR A 144 -10.17 -29.58 22.90
C TYR A 144 -11.11 -29.59 24.13
N ASP A 145 -11.96 -28.57 24.30
CA ASP A 145 -12.84 -28.39 25.47
C ASP A 145 -12.11 -28.50 26.83
N VAL A 146 -10.96 -27.84 26.91
CA VAL A 146 -10.07 -27.84 28.09
C VAL A 146 -10.13 -26.53 28.85
N THR A 147 -9.72 -26.56 30.11
CA THR A 147 -9.57 -25.36 30.94
C THR A 147 -8.45 -24.45 30.42
N LEU A 148 -8.46 -23.20 30.85
CA LEU A 148 -7.38 -22.25 30.56
C LEU A 148 -6.01 -22.78 31.01
N ALA A 149 -5.93 -23.38 32.21
CA ALA A 149 -4.70 -23.96 32.73
C ALA A 149 -4.21 -25.16 31.90
N GLU A 150 -5.12 -26.02 31.46
CA GLU A 150 -4.81 -27.15 30.59
C GLU A 150 -4.38 -26.69 29.19
N ALA A 151 -5.05 -25.69 28.60
CA ALA A 151 -4.64 -25.11 27.31
C ALA A 151 -3.24 -24.47 27.38
N LYS A 152 -2.92 -23.77 28.47
CA LYS A 152 -1.56 -23.25 28.71
C LYS A 152 -0.54 -24.38 28.88
N THR A 153 -0.92 -25.48 29.52
CA THR A 153 -0.07 -26.68 29.62
C THR A 153 0.21 -27.29 28.25
N ILE A 154 -0.82 -27.49 27.42
CA ILE A 154 -0.68 -28.00 26.05
C ILE A 154 0.23 -27.07 25.22
N LEU A 155 0.02 -25.76 25.27
CA LEU A 155 0.84 -24.80 24.53
C LEU A 155 2.30 -24.82 25.00
N LYS A 156 2.53 -25.03 26.30
CA LYS A 156 3.87 -25.19 26.88
C LYS A 156 4.55 -26.47 26.40
N GLU A 157 3.82 -27.58 26.29
CA GLU A 157 4.34 -28.81 25.67
C GLU A 157 4.71 -28.60 24.20
N LYS A 158 3.88 -27.87 23.44
CA LYS A 158 4.18 -27.49 22.05
C LYS A 158 5.41 -26.60 21.94
N TYR A 159 5.63 -25.70 22.90
CA TYR A 159 6.88 -24.96 23.01
C TYR A 159 8.08 -25.89 23.22
N TYR A 160 8.00 -26.85 24.15
CA TYR A 160 9.08 -27.79 24.40
C TYR A 160 9.39 -28.67 23.17
N GLU A 161 8.38 -29.09 22.42
CA GLU A 161 8.57 -29.77 21.13
C GLU A 161 9.40 -28.92 20.15
N GLN A 162 9.11 -27.62 20.05
CA GLN A 162 9.87 -26.70 19.17
C GLN A 162 11.29 -26.45 19.69
N GLU A 163 11.48 -26.37 21.00
CA GLU A 163 12.82 -26.25 21.59
C GLU A 163 13.69 -27.47 21.26
N GLN A 164 13.13 -28.68 21.32
CA GLN A 164 13.85 -29.90 20.91
C GLN A 164 14.19 -29.89 19.41
N LYS A 165 13.26 -29.46 18.54
CA LYS A 165 13.52 -29.29 17.11
C LYS A 165 14.63 -28.28 16.86
N PHE A 166 14.63 -27.16 17.57
CA PHE A 166 15.69 -26.14 17.48
C PHE A 166 17.05 -26.72 17.85
N LEU A 167 17.15 -27.48 18.94
CA LEU A 167 18.41 -28.09 19.37
C LEU A 167 18.94 -29.10 18.35
N GLN A 168 18.06 -29.91 17.75
CA GLN A 168 18.40 -30.87 16.70
C GLN A 168 18.89 -30.15 15.43
N GLU A 169 18.12 -29.15 14.97
CA GLU A 169 18.42 -28.43 13.75
C GLU A 169 19.68 -27.57 13.88
N ARG A 170 19.88 -26.93 15.04
CA ARG A 170 21.13 -26.24 15.38
C ARG A 170 22.32 -27.18 15.25
N LYS A 171 22.23 -28.38 15.84
CA LYS A 171 23.31 -29.36 15.79
C LYS A 171 23.61 -29.75 14.35
N ARG A 172 22.57 -30.09 13.58
CA ARG A 172 22.67 -30.44 12.15
C ARG A 172 23.36 -29.32 11.35
N LEU A 173 22.85 -28.09 11.45
CA LEU A 173 23.34 -26.94 10.71
C LEU A 173 24.81 -26.61 11.04
N VAL A 174 25.18 -26.63 12.32
CA VAL A 174 26.56 -26.38 12.77
C VAL A 174 27.50 -27.52 12.38
N ASP A 175 27.06 -28.78 12.45
CA ASP A 175 27.88 -29.93 12.10
C ASP A 175 28.13 -30.04 10.59
N GLU A 176 27.12 -29.78 9.75
CA GLU A 176 27.24 -29.78 8.29
C GLU A 176 28.09 -28.61 7.78
N ASN A 177 28.11 -27.48 8.51
CA ASN A 177 28.80 -26.26 8.08
C ASN A 177 29.93 -25.85 9.03
N ARG A 178 30.65 -26.83 9.62
CA ARG A 178 31.74 -26.57 10.60
C ARG A 178 32.84 -25.63 10.11
N GLN A 179 33.04 -25.53 8.79
CA GLN A 179 34.05 -24.65 8.18
C GLN A 179 33.57 -23.19 8.04
N THR A 180 32.28 -22.93 8.28
CA THR A 180 31.66 -21.62 8.10
C THR A 180 31.13 -21.10 9.44
N PRO A 181 31.90 -20.24 10.15
CA PRO A 181 31.54 -19.76 11.50
C PRO A 181 30.20 -19.02 11.58
N LEU A 182 29.71 -18.51 10.44
CA LEU A 182 28.44 -17.81 10.28
C LEU A 182 27.28 -18.57 10.92
N TYR A 183 27.10 -19.85 10.58
CA TYR A 183 25.95 -20.62 11.03
C TYR A 183 25.96 -20.85 12.54
N ALA A 184 27.14 -21.07 13.13
CA ALA A 184 27.28 -21.21 14.58
C ALA A 184 26.99 -19.89 15.31
N LYS A 185 27.47 -18.76 14.75
CA LYS A 185 27.16 -17.40 15.23
C LYS A 185 25.63 -17.19 15.21
N PHE A 186 25.00 -17.50 14.08
CA PHE A 186 23.56 -17.32 13.86
C PHE A 186 22.70 -18.17 14.80
N CYS A 187 23.02 -19.46 14.94
CA CYS A 187 22.33 -20.33 15.90
C CYS A 187 22.42 -19.85 17.34
N SER A 188 23.57 -19.27 17.73
CA SER A 188 23.76 -18.72 19.08
C SER A 188 22.83 -17.52 19.31
N TYR A 189 22.65 -16.67 18.30
CA TYR A 189 21.71 -15.56 18.39
C TYR A 189 20.26 -16.00 18.50
N LEU A 190 19.84 -16.94 17.66
CA LEU A 190 18.49 -17.49 17.74
C LEU A 190 18.19 -18.08 19.13
N GLN A 191 19.19 -18.69 19.76
CA GLN A 191 19.08 -19.16 21.14
C GLN A 191 18.86 -17.99 22.12
N TYR A 192 19.58 -16.87 21.97
CA TYR A 192 19.35 -15.67 22.78
C TYR A 192 17.99 -15.02 22.52
N VAL A 193 17.50 -15.01 21.28
CA VAL A 193 16.16 -14.51 20.95
C VAL A 193 15.10 -15.33 21.69
N LEU A 194 15.16 -16.66 21.56
CA LEU A 194 14.20 -17.55 22.21
C LEU A 194 14.23 -17.43 23.73
N GLY A 195 15.44 -17.45 24.31
CA GLY A 195 15.64 -17.28 25.75
C GLY A 195 15.22 -15.89 26.23
N GLY A 196 15.45 -14.86 25.44
CA GLY A 196 15.04 -13.48 25.71
C GLY A 196 13.54 -13.30 25.72
N ILE A 197 12.81 -13.90 24.76
CA ILE A 197 11.34 -13.91 24.74
C ILE A 197 10.81 -14.63 25.98
N ALA A 198 11.38 -15.80 26.33
CA ALA A 198 10.99 -16.54 27.52
C ALA A 198 11.21 -15.73 28.80
N LEU A 199 12.38 -15.09 28.95
CA LEU A 199 12.73 -14.25 30.09
C LEU A 199 11.82 -13.01 30.18
N PHE A 200 11.61 -12.31 29.06
CA PHE A 200 10.70 -11.18 29.00
C PHE A 200 9.28 -11.59 29.36
N GLY A 201 8.79 -12.71 28.83
CA GLY A 201 7.50 -13.29 29.19
C GLY A 201 7.37 -13.56 30.68
N ALA A 202 8.37 -14.21 31.27
CA ALA A 202 8.38 -14.63 32.67
C ALA A 202 8.52 -13.48 33.69
N HIS A 203 9.04 -12.32 33.28
CA HIS A 203 9.36 -11.23 34.23
C HIS A 203 8.77 -9.87 33.89
N SER A 204 8.27 -9.66 32.67
CA SER A 204 7.76 -8.35 32.26
C SER A 204 6.47 -7.99 33.01
N PRO A 205 6.41 -6.84 33.71
CA PRO A 205 5.17 -6.37 34.36
C PRO A 205 3.98 -6.27 33.41
N ARG A 206 4.25 -6.21 32.09
CA ARG A 206 3.26 -6.28 31.02
C ARG A 206 2.36 -7.51 31.12
N TYR A 207 2.90 -8.66 31.50
CA TYR A 207 2.19 -9.95 31.53
C TYR A 207 1.82 -10.40 32.96
N HIS A 208 2.48 -9.85 33.98
CA HIS A 208 2.21 -10.17 35.39
C HIS A 208 1.29 -9.13 36.04
N LEU A 209 0.07 -9.00 35.50
CA LEU A 209 -0.93 -8.07 35.99
C LEU A 209 -1.45 -8.52 37.38
N SER A 210 -1.69 -7.57 38.27
CA SER A 210 -2.14 -7.85 39.64
C SER A 210 -3.56 -8.45 39.67
N PRO A 211 -3.89 -9.39 40.60
CA PRO A 211 -5.16 -10.13 40.65
C PRO A 211 -6.46 -9.31 40.83
N LYS A 212 -6.41 -7.99 40.85
CA LYS A 212 -7.59 -7.13 41.05
C LYS A 212 -8.25 -6.64 39.77
N GLU A 213 -7.62 -6.78 38.61
CA GLU A 213 -8.08 -6.12 37.39
C GLU A 213 -8.26 -7.11 36.24
N THR A 214 -9.39 -7.83 36.22
CA THR A 214 -10.31 -7.87 35.06
C THR A 214 -11.45 -8.88 35.27
N PRO A 215 -12.71 -8.43 35.42
CA PRO A 215 -13.87 -9.33 35.55
C PRO A 215 -14.25 -10.07 34.25
N HIS A 216 -13.49 -9.86 33.18
CA HIS A 216 -13.77 -10.39 31.83
C HIS A 216 -12.87 -11.56 31.44
N TYR A 217 -11.96 -12.02 32.31
CA TYR A 217 -11.04 -13.12 32.03
C TYR A 217 -11.54 -14.46 32.61
N PRO A 218 -11.45 -15.59 31.87
CA PRO A 218 -11.61 -16.94 32.42
C PRO A 218 -10.70 -17.15 33.62
N ARG A 219 -11.19 -17.70 34.74
CA ARG A 219 -10.28 -18.21 35.77
C ARG A 219 -9.51 -19.43 35.25
N PRO A 220 -8.32 -19.75 35.80
CA PRO A 220 -7.52 -20.92 35.38
C PRO A 220 -8.33 -22.22 35.28
N GLU A 221 -9.30 -22.38 36.17
CA GLU A 221 -10.22 -23.52 36.28
C GLU A 221 -11.44 -23.49 35.34
N HIS A 222 -11.70 -22.40 34.61
CA HIS A 222 -12.86 -22.30 33.74
C HIS A 222 -12.61 -23.02 32.41
N LYS A 223 -13.57 -23.86 32.01
CA LYS A 223 -13.75 -24.27 30.62
C LYS A 223 -14.51 -23.18 29.86
N ILE A 224 -14.52 -23.27 28.55
CA ILE A 224 -15.26 -22.34 27.69
C ILE A 224 -16.76 -22.32 28.01
N GLN A 225 -17.31 -23.48 28.37
CA GLN A 225 -18.72 -23.64 28.73
C GLN A 225 -19.10 -22.85 30.00
N ASP A 226 -18.11 -22.56 30.85
CA ASP A 226 -18.29 -21.85 32.11
C ASP A 226 -18.21 -20.32 31.93
N LEU A 227 -17.95 -19.83 30.72
CA LEU A 227 -17.76 -18.40 30.46
C LEU A 227 -19.09 -17.64 30.29
N PRO A 228 -19.26 -16.49 30.95
CA PRO A 228 -20.48 -15.71 30.85
C PRO A 228 -20.67 -15.19 29.41
N GLY A 229 -21.75 -15.62 28.77
CA GLY A 229 -22.11 -15.23 27.40
C GLY A 229 -21.75 -16.26 26.32
N TRP A 230 -21.09 -17.38 26.67
CA TRP A 230 -20.81 -18.44 25.70
C TRP A 230 -22.10 -19.17 25.27
N ARG A 231 -22.23 -19.42 23.96
CA ARG A 231 -23.22 -20.32 23.39
C ARG A 231 -22.48 -21.38 22.57
N PRO A 232 -22.78 -22.68 22.71
CA PRO A 232 -22.29 -23.67 21.75
C PRO A 232 -22.70 -23.22 20.35
N ALA A 233 -21.80 -23.33 19.39
CA ALA A 233 -22.22 -23.35 18.00
C ALA A 233 -23.13 -24.58 17.85
N GLU A 234 -24.44 -24.38 17.80
CA GLU A 234 -25.37 -25.46 17.50
C GLU A 234 -24.91 -26.13 16.22
N ALA A 235 -24.85 -27.46 16.26
CA ALA A 235 -24.79 -28.29 15.09
C ALA A 235 -25.92 -27.88 14.14
N SER A 236 -25.59 -27.11 13.10
CA SER A 236 -26.46 -26.90 11.94
C SER A 236 -26.43 -28.13 11.04
N LEU A 237 -26.59 -29.32 11.62
CA LEU A 237 -26.85 -30.58 10.93
C LEU A 237 -27.73 -31.45 11.82
N SER A 238 -29.03 -31.21 11.79
CA SER A 238 -30.05 -32.18 11.36
C SER A 238 -31.43 -31.80 11.88
N ASN A 239 -32.30 -31.33 10.98
CA ASN A 239 -33.69 -31.73 11.04
C ASN A 239 -34.18 -32.05 9.62
N GLY A 240 -34.14 -33.35 9.32
CA GLY A 240 -35.15 -34.04 8.52
C GLY A 240 -35.38 -33.59 7.08
N MET A 241 -34.51 -34.04 6.16
CA MET A 241 -35.03 -34.55 4.89
C MET A 241 -35.58 -35.94 5.13
N ASN A 242 -36.90 -36.10 4.95
CA ASN A 242 -37.51 -37.38 4.63
C ASN A 242 -38.31 -37.20 3.33
N GLY A 243 -37.81 -37.82 2.25
CA GLY A 243 -38.57 -38.33 1.11
C GLY A 243 -39.18 -37.33 0.10
N GLY A 244 -38.59 -37.27 -1.10
CA GLY A 244 -39.29 -36.84 -2.33
C GLY A 244 -38.37 -36.29 -3.40
N GLY A 245 -37.85 -37.16 -4.28
CA GLY A 245 -36.89 -36.77 -5.32
C GLY A 245 -37.47 -35.99 -6.50
N LYS A 246 -36.61 -35.19 -7.15
CA LYS A 246 -36.37 -35.15 -8.61
C LYS A 246 -35.32 -34.08 -8.98
N GLU A 247 -34.30 -34.54 -9.71
CA GLU A 247 -33.56 -33.91 -10.83
C GLU A 247 -33.02 -32.46 -10.77
N CYS A 248 -31.69 -32.37 -10.95
CA CYS A 248 -30.90 -31.43 -11.78
C CYS A 248 -31.30 -29.95 -11.92
N SER A 249 -30.40 -29.02 -11.51
CA SER A 249 -29.62 -28.11 -12.40
C SER A 249 -29.09 -26.84 -11.69
N ASN A 250 -27.98 -26.33 -12.23
CA ASN A 250 -27.20 -25.10 -11.98
C ASN A 250 -27.90 -23.89 -11.31
N GLY A 251 -27.15 -23.12 -10.50
CA GLY A 251 -27.51 -21.73 -10.20
C GLY A 251 -26.67 -21.05 -9.12
N VAL A 252 -25.84 -20.09 -9.53
CA VAL A 252 -25.22 -19.03 -8.71
C VAL A 252 -26.31 -18.18 -8.03
N GLY A 253 -26.14 -17.78 -6.77
CA GLY A 253 -27.12 -16.92 -6.09
C GLY A 253 -26.62 -16.33 -4.77
N SER A 254 -26.04 -15.14 -4.87
CA SER A 254 -25.72 -14.20 -3.78
C SER A 254 -26.97 -13.82 -2.98
N ALA A 255 -26.80 -13.68 -1.66
CA ALA A 255 -27.82 -13.27 -0.71
C ALA A 255 -28.16 -11.78 -0.86
N LEU A 256 -29.34 -11.48 -1.42
CA LEU A 256 -29.97 -10.18 -1.32
C LEU A 256 -30.64 -10.03 0.05
N SER A 257 -30.18 -9.06 0.85
CA SER A 257 -30.84 -8.66 2.09
C SER A 257 -32.20 -8.03 1.77
N VAL A 258 -33.27 -8.65 2.26
CA VAL A 258 -34.64 -8.15 2.12
C VAL A 258 -34.83 -6.96 3.07
N GLY A 259 -34.89 -5.75 2.49
CA GLY A 259 -35.32 -4.54 3.18
C GLY A 259 -36.84 -4.50 3.35
N HIS A 260 -37.28 -4.53 4.61
CA HIS A 260 -38.49 -3.89 5.16
C HIS A 260 -39.81 -4.00 4.35
N LEU A 261 -40.58 -5.06 4.65
CA LEU A 261 -42.02 -5.10 4.42
C LEU A 261 -42.74 -4.20 5.43
N ALA A 262 -43.24 -3.05 4.96
CA ALA A 262 -44.25 -2.28 5.66
C ALA A 262 -45.62 -2.94 5.44
N ASN A 263 -46.30 -3.27 6.54
CA ASN A 263 -47.66 -3.79 6.54
C ASN A 263 -48.65 -2.64 6.81
N GLY A 264 -49.74 -2.54 6.04
CA GLY A 264 -50.89 -1.70 6.43
C GLY A 264 -51.67 -1.01 5.30
N THR A 265 -52.46 -1.80 4.57
CA THR A 265 -53.76 -1.49 3.96
C THR A 265 -54.22 -0.02 3.83
N ASN A 266 -54.29 0.49 2.59
CA ASN A 266 -55.48 1.16 2.06
C ASN A 266 -55.36 1.34 0.54
N GLY A 267 -56.47 1.11 -0.18
CA GLY A 267 -56.53 1.11 -1.64
C GLY A 267 -55.92 2.36 -2.27
N LYS A 268 -54.80 2.18 -2.97
CA LYS A 268 -54.27 3.12 -3.94
C LYS A 268 -53.89 2.31 -5.18
N HIS A 269 -54.36 2.76 -6.34
CA HIS A 269 -53.90 2.30 -7.65
C HIS A 269 -52.41 1.99 -7.59
N MET A 270 -52.00 0.77 -7.95
CA MET A 270 -50.59 0.47 -8.20
C MET A 270 -50.16 1.34 -9.38
N THR A 271 -49.60 2.52 -9.10
CA THR A 271 -48.82 3.26 -10.09
C THR A 271 -47.69 2.32 -10.48
N LYS A 272 -47.66 1.94 -11.76
CA LYS A 272 -46.61 1.10 -12.35
C LYS A 272 -45.25 1.67 -11.91
N SER A 273 -44.24 0.82 -11.67
CA SER A 273 -42.92 1.28 -11.17
C SER A 273 -42.27 2.34 -12.07
N TRP A 274 -42.56 2.35 -13.37
CA TRP A 274 -42.14 3.40 -14.31
C TRP A 274 -42.96 4.71 -14.23
N LEU A 275 -43.93 4.78 -13.32
CA LEU A 275 -44.75 5.95 -12.98
C LEU A 275 -44.51 6.40 -11.52
N SER A 276 -43.67 5.71 -10.75
CA SER A 276 -43.31 6.16 -9.40
C SER A 276 -42.39 7.39 -9.47
N PRO A 277 -42.43 8.29 -8.47
CA PRO A 277 -41.47 9.39 -8.37
C PRO A 277 -40.03 8.86 -8.42
N ASN A 278 -39.11 9.65 -8.97
CA ASN A 278 -37.70 9.27 -9.17
C ASN A 278 -37.07 8.73 -7.86
N SER A 279 -36.96 7.40 -7.74
CA SER A 279 -36.03 6.75 -6.83
C SER A 279 -34.62 6.89 -7.41
N ARG A 280 -33.68 7.42 -6.62
CA ARG A 280 -32.27 7.50 -7.03
C ARG A 280 -31.57 6.19 -6.66
N LEU A 281 -30.80 5.65 -7.60
CA LEU A 281 -29.86 4.56 -7.33
C LEU A 281 -28.68 5.10 -6.49
N SER A 282 -28.05 4.23 -5.70
CA SER A 282 -26.83 4.57 -4.97
C SER A 282 -25.61 4.58 -5.92
N ASP A 283 -24.56 5.30 -5.53
CA ASP A 283 -23.29 5.33 -6.26
C ASP A 283 -22.41 4.10 -5.95
N GLU A 284 -22.88 3.16 -5.14
CA GLU A 284 -22.07 2.04 -4.64
C GLU A 284 -21.51 1.19 -5.78
N ILE A 285 -22.35 0.80 -6.74
CA ILE A 285 -21.96 -0.05 -7.88
C ILE A 285 -20.92 0.64 -8.75
N VAL A 286 -21.07 1.94 -9.02
CA VAL A 286 -20.13 2.67 -9.88
C VAL A 286 -18.78 2.91 -9.19
N LEU A 287 -18.73 2.84 -7.86
CA LEU A 287 -17.51 3.02 -7.08
C LEU A 287 -16.75 1.71 -6.80
N GLU A 288 -17.33 0.53 -7.06
CA GLU A 288 -16.64 -0.75 -6.79
C GLU A 288 -15.23 -0.86 -7.42
N PRO A 289 -15.01 -0.48 -8.69
CA PRO A 289 -13.65 -0.51 -9.26
C PRO A 289 -12.68 0.45 -8.57
N PHE A 290 -13.17 1.58 -8.08
CA PHE A 290 -12.38 2.57 -7.34
C PHE A 290 -12.00 2.04 -5.96
N GLU A 291 -12.97 1.54 -5.20
CA GLU A 291 -12.73 0.96 -3.87
C GLU A 291 -11.77 -0.24 -3.95
N TYR A 292 -11.87 -1.04 -5.01
CA TYR A 292 -10.88 -2.09 -5.28
C TYR A 292 -9.47 -1.53 -5.44
N ILE A 293 -9.23 -0.56 -6.33
CA ILE A 293 -7.88 0.02 -6.53
C ILE A 293 -7.35 0.71 -5.26
N LYS A 294 -8.24 1.33 -4.48
CA LYS A 294 -7.91 1.96 -3.21
C LYS A 294 -7.52 0.95 -2.13
N SER A 295 -8.10 -0.25 -2.15
CA SER A 295 -7.74 -1.35 -1.24
C SER A 295 -6.34 -1.91 -1.50
N LEU A 296 -5.79 -1.74 -2.70
CA LEU A 296 -4.47 -2.24 -3.06
C LEU A 296 -3.34 -1.44 -2.38
N PRO A 297 -2.22 -2.07 -1.98
CA PRO A 297 -1.12 -1.38 -1.30
C PRO A 297 -0.43 -0.33 -2.20
N SER A 298 -0.26 0.90 -1.70
CA SER A 298 0.33 2.01 -2.47
C SER A 298 1.57 2.60 -1.82
N LYS A 299 2.46 3.19 -2.63
CA LYS A 299 3.68 3.88 -2.16
C LYS A 299 3.40 5.20 -1.42
N LYS A 300 2.14 5.68 -1.39
CA LYS A 300 1.67 6.91 -0.70
C LYS A 300 2.45 8.21 -0.99
N ILE A 301 3.28 8.24 -2.05
CA ILE A 301 4.13 9.38 -2.43
C ILE A 301 3.34 10.70 -2.54
N ARG A 302 2.17 10.68 -3.20
CA ARG A 302 1.33 11.88 -3.38
C ARG A 302 0.81 12.43 -2.06
N LYS A 303 0.45 11.55 -1.13
CA LYS A 303 0.04 11.96 0.22
C LYS A 303 1.18 12.70 0.92
N PHE A 304 2.40 12.15 0.88
CA PHE A 304 3.56 12.83 1.46
C PHE A 304 3.89 14.15 0.75
N ALA A 305 3.69 14.24 -0.57
CA ALA A 305 3.87 15.49 -1.30
C ALA A 305 2.85 16.56 -0.85
N ILE A 306 1.59 16.19 -0.64
CA ILE A 306 0.57 17.10 -0.09
C ILE A 306 0.94 17.51 1.34
N GLU A 307 1.35 16.58 2.21
CA GLU A 307 1.79 16.90 3.58
C GLU A 307 3.01 17.83 3.59
N ALA A 308 3.94 17.64 2.65
CA ALA A 308 5.09 18.52 2.47
C ALA A 308 4.68 19.93 2.06
N LEU A 309 3.72 20.07 1.16
CA LEU A 309 3.21 21.38 0.73
C LEU A 309 2.37 22.04 1.83
N ASP A 310 1.63 21.28 2.63
CA ASP A 310 0.85 21.79 3.77
C ASP A 310 1.76 22.41 4.83
N TYR A 311 2.97 21.88 5.01
CA TYR A 311 3.97 22.49 5.88
C TYR A 311 4.27 23.94 5.50
N TRP A 312 4.39 24.25 4.21
CA TRP A 312 4.64 25.61 3.74
C TRP A 312 3.36 26.45 3.66
N TYR A 313 2.26 25.89 3.14
CA TYR A 313 1.04 26.64 2.85
C TYR A 313 0.05 26.75 4.01
N SER A 314 0.17 25.88 5.03
CA SER A 314 -0.73 25.82 6.18
C SER A 314 -2.21 25.83 5.77
N VAL A 315 -2.62 24.87 4.94
CA VAL A 315 -3.97 24.81 4.37
C VAL A 315 -5.01 24.45 5.45
N PRO A 316 -6.20 25.05 5.52
CA PRO A 316 -7.21 24.66 6.50
C PRO A 316 -7.57 23.18 6.41
N GLN A 317 -7.75 22.50 7.54
CA GLN A 317 -7.93 21.04 7.61
C GLN A 317 -9.03 20.52 6.66
N ARG A 318 -10.17 21.21 6.62
CA ARG A 318 -11.28 20.86 5.71
C ARG A 318 -10.88 20.95 4.24
N SER A 319 -10.15 22.00 3.85
CA SER A 319 -9.68 22.16 2.48
C SER A 319 -8.62 21.13 2.12
N LEU A 320 -7.74 20.80 3.08
CA LEU A 320 -6.71 19.77 2.91
C LEU A 320 -7.33 18.38 2.65
N GLU A 321 -8.35 18.00 3.43
CA GLU A 321 -9.10 16.74 3.24
C GLU A 321 -9.72 16.66 1.83
N ILE A 322 -10.39 17.73 1.40
CA ILE A 322 -10.98 17.79 0.05
C ILE A 322 -9.90 17.67 -1.03
N ILE A 323 -8.78 18.37 -0.90
CA ILE A 323 -7.67 18.30 -1.88
C ILE A 323 -7.09 16.89 -1.93
N MET A 324 -6.91 16.23 -0.78
CA MET A 324 -6.42 14.85 -0.72
C MET A 324 -7.37 13.89 -1.42
N ASP A 325 -8.68 13.99 -1.17
CA ASP A 325 -9.69 13.14 -1.81
C ASP A 325 -9.73 13.35 -3.33
N VAL A 326 -9.66 14.61 -3.80
CA VAL A 326 -9.61 14.94 -5.23
C VAL A 326 -8.39 14.34 -5.91
N VAL A 327 -7.20 14.48 -5.30
CA VAL A 327 -5.96 13.94 -5.86
C VAL A 327 -6.00 12.40 -5.88
N ASP A 328 -6.58 11.76 -4.86
CA ASP A 328 -6.68 10.29 -4.78
C ASP A 328 -7.68 9.73 -5.80
N MET A 329 -8.85 10.36 -5.96
CA MET A 329 -9.84 9.99 -6.96
C MET A 329 -9.31 10.16 -8.39
N LEU A 330 -8.67 11.30 -8.70
CA LEU A 330 -8.10 11.53 -10.04
C LEU A 330 -6.97 10.56 -10.36
N HIS A 331 -6.09 10.30 -9.39
CA HIS A 331 -5.02 9.35 -9.58
C HIS A 331 -5.56 7.93 -9.79
N SER A 332 -6.54 7.52 -9.00
CA SER A 332 -7.14 6.18 -9.13
C SER A 332 -7.90 6.04 -10.44
N SER A 333 -8.64 7.07 -10.85
CA SER A 333 -9.27 7.15 -12.17
C SER A 333 -8.24 6.98 -13.30
N SER A 334 -7.13 7.73 -13.24
CA SER A 334 -6.08 7.61 -14.25
C SER A 334 -5.47 6.22 -14.28
N LEU A 335 -5.22 5.57 -13.12
CA LEU A 335 -4.68 4.21 -13.08
C LEU A 335 -5.62 3.17 -13.71
N ILE A 336 -6.93 3.28 -13.46
CA ILE A 336 -7.94 2.37 -14.02
C ILE A 336 -7.95 2.47 -15.55
N ILE A 337 -7.93 3.70 -16.07
CA ILE A 337 -7.94 3.95 -17.52
C ILE A 337 -6.61 3.51 -18.14
N ASP A 338 -5.48 3.85 -17.53
CA ASP A 338 -4.12 3.51 -17.97
C ASP A 338 -3.95 1.98 -18.05
N ASP A 339 -4.38 1.21 -17.04
CA ASP A 339 -4.35 -0.26 -17.09
C ASP A 339 -5.12 -0.84 -18.30
N ILE A 340 -6.24 -0.21 -18.68
CA ILE A 340 -7.04 -0.65 -19.84
C ILE A 340 -6.36 -0.26 -21.15
N GLN A 341 -5.83 0.97 -21.22
CA GLN A 341 -5.20 1.51 -22.42
C GLN A 341 -3.88 0.78 -22.74
N ASP A 342 -3.16 0.39 -21.71
CA ASP A 342 -1.87 -0.30 -21.80
C ASP A 342 -2.03 -1.82 -21.92
N GLY A 343 -3.23 -2.35 -21.64
CA GLY A 343 -3.51 -3.79 -21.63
C GLY A 343 -2.88 -4.52 -20.43
N SER A 344 -2.62 -3.81 -19.34
CA SER A 344 -1.96 -4.33 -18.15
C SER A 344 -2.87 -5.33 -17.41
N THR A 345 -2.42 -6.57 -17.25
CA THR A 345 -3.20 -7.60 -16.54
C THR A 345 -3.09 -7.51 -15.02
N LEU A 346 -2.04 -6.84 -14.52
CA LEU A 346 -1.72 -6.75 -13.10
C LEU A 346 -1.53 -5.29 -12.66
N ARG A 347 -1.96 -5.01 -11.43
CA ARG A 347 -1.70 -3.78 -10.69
C ARG A 347 -1.32 -4.13 -9.25
N ARG A 348 -0.10 -3.75 -8.83
CA ARG A 348 0.40 -3.99 -7.46
C ARG A 348 0.37 -5.48 -7.07
N GLY A 349 0.67 -6.35 -8.03
CA GLY A 349 0.69 -7.82 -7.86
C GLY A 349 -0.70 -8.47 -7.84
N GLN A 350 -1.78 -7.69 -7.97
CA GLN A 350 -3.16 -8.18 -8.03
C GLN A 350 -3.74 -7.96 -9.43
N PRO A 351 -4.85 -8.63 -9.82
CA PRO A 351 -5.49 -8.39 -11.11
C PRO A 351 -5.85 -6.91 -11.32
N ALA A 352 -5.63 -6.36 -12.51
CA ALA A 352 -6.08 -5.00 -12.82
C ALA A 352 -7.63 -4.90 -12.72
N ALA A 353 -8.16 -3.71 -12.41
CA ALA A 353 -9.60 -3.55 -12.14
C ALA A 353 -10.49 -4.06 -13.31
N HIS A 354 -10.07 -3.84 -14.55
CA HIS A 354 -10.81 -4.29 -15.72
C HIS A 354 -10.78 -5.81 -15.92
N MET A 355 -9.85 -6.53 -15.29
CA MET A 355 -9.81 -7.99 -15.28
C MET A 355 -10.87 -8.59 -14.33
N ILE A 356 -11.40 -7.79 -13.40
CA ILE A 356 -12.43 -8.20 -12.44
C ILE A 356 -13.81 -7.73 -12.92
N TYR A 357 -13.96 -6.43 -13.18
CA TYR A 357 -15.25 -5.79 -13.47
C TYR A 357 -15.56 -5.68 -14.97
N GLY A 358 -14.57 -6.01 -15.81
CA GLY A 358 -14.62 -5.79 -17.26
C GLY A 358 -14.29 -4.34 -17.64
N PRO A 359 -13.74 -4.11 -18.85
CA PRO A 359 -13.45 -2.76 -19.34
C PRO A 359 -14.64 -1.78 -19.30
N PRO A 360 -15.90 -2.17 -19.64
CA PRO A 360 -17.02 -1.24 -19.64
C PRO A 360 -17.31 -0.63 -18.27
N GLN A 361 -17.32 -1.44 -17.20
CA GLN A 361 -17.58 -0.95 -15.85
C GLN A 361 -16.41 -0.13 -15.32
N ALA A 362 -15.18 -0.57 -15.57
CA ALA A 362 -13.98 0.12 -15.14
C ALA A 362 -13.84 1.51 -15.79
N ILE A 363 -14.11 1.64 -17.10
CA ILE A 363 -14.15 2.93 -17.80
C ILE A 363 -15.25 3.83 -17.23
N ASN A 364 -16.44 3.28 -17.00
CA ASN A 364 -17.56 4.05 -16.45
C ASN A 364 -17.24 4.58 -15.04
N ALA A 365 -16.67 3.74 -14.18
CA ALA A 365 -16.23 4.13 -12.84
C ALA A 365 -15.16 5.23 -12.88
N ALA A 366 -14.14 5.09 -13.73
CA ALA A 366 -13.10 6.10 -13.86
C ALA A 366 -13.65 7.45 -14.38
N ASN A 367 -14.55 7.42 -15.36
CA ASN A 367 -15.22 8.63 -15.84
C ASN A 367 -16.12 9.27 -14.77
N PHE A 368 -16.84 8.45 -14.00
CA PHE A 368 -17.64 8.92 -12.87
C PHE A 368 -16.79 9.62 -11.82
N LEU A 369 -15.59 9.11 -11.52
CA LEU A 369 -14.65 9.76 -10.61
C LEU A 369 -14.24 11.17 -11.10
N PHE A 370 -14.09 11.42 -12.41
CA PHE A 370 -13.83 12.78 -12.89
C PHE A 370 -14.97 13.74 -12.54
N VAL A 371 -16.23 13.28 -12.67
CA VAL A 371 -17.41 14.06 -12.27
C VAL A 371 -17.41 14.31 -10.77
N LYS A 372 -17.16 13.27 -9.96
CA LYS A 372 -17.11 13.37 -8.50
C LYS A 372 -16.00 14.32 -8.03
N CYS A 373 -14.83 14.30 -8.67
CA CYS A 373 -13.75 15.26 -8.40
C CYS A 373 -14.18 16.71 -8.64
N LEU A 374 -14.92 16.97 -9.72
CA LEU A 374 -15.47 18.29 -10.00
C LEU A 374 -16.49 18.74 -8.95
N GLU A 375 -17.29 17.82 -8.40
CA GLU A 375 -18.20 18.10 -7.28
C GLU A 375 -17.46 18.39 -5.97
N GLU A 376 -16.39 17.63 -5.68
CA GLU A 376 -15.59 17.83 -4.47
C GLU A 376 -14.82 19.16 -4.50
N VAL A 377 -14.19 19.52 -5.63
CA VAL A 377 -13.45 20.79 -5.75
C VAL A 377 -14.35 22.01 -5.56
N GLN A 378 -15.64 21.95 -5.94
CA GLN A 378 -16.59 23.04 -5.69
C GLN A 378 -16.73 23.38 -4.20
N LYS A 379 -16.52 22.40 -3.31
CA LYS A 379 -16.63 22.60 -1.86
C LYS A 379 -15.51 23.48 -1.30
N LEU A 380 -14.37 23.61 -2.01
CA LEU A 380 -13.28 24.52 -1.62
C LEU A 380 -13.69 26.00 -1.73
N GLY A 381 -14.59 26.34 -2.67
CA GLY A 381 -15.08 27.71 -2.86
C GLY A 381 -16.19 28.13 -1.89
N ALA A 382 -16.86 27.19 -1.24
CA ALA A 382 -18.01 27.46 -0.38
C ALA A 382 -17.66 28.09 0.98
N ALA A 383 -16.40 27.99 1.42
CA ALA A 383 -15.96 28.53 2.72
C ALA A 383 -15.84 30.06 2.75
N SER A 384 -15.70 30.70 1.59
CA SER A 384 -15.40 32.14 1.47
C SER A 384 -16.63 33.02 1.20
N VAL A 385 -17.81 32.43 1.02
CA VAL A 385 -19.02 33.16 0.61
C VAL A 385 -19.94 33.42 1.81
N HIS A 386 -19.46 34.24 2.74
CA HIS A 386 -20.33 34.90 3.71
C HIS A 386 -20.91 36.19 3.09
N VAL A 387 -22.21 36.15 2.80
CA VAL A 387 -23.19 37.25 2.69
C VAL A 387 -22.72 38.55 2.00
N TYR A 388 -22.94 38.65 0.68
CA TYR A 388 -23.24 39.92 0.02
C TYR A 388 -24.36 39.74 -1.01
N SER A 389 -25.33 40.65 -1.02
CA SER A 389 -26.57 40.56 -1.80
C SER A 389 -26.40 40.65 -3.33
N GLY A 390 -27.18 39.84 -4.05
CA GLY A 390 -27.95 40.23 -5.25
C GLY A 390 -27.29 40.22 -6.64
N ALA A 391 -26.06 40.69 -6.81
CA ALA A 391 -25.42 40.74 -8.14
C ALA A 391 -23.89 40.57 -8.10
N TYR A 392 -23.24 41.09 -7.06
CA TYR A 392 -21.83 40.82 -6.78
C TYR A 392 -21.59 39.37 -6.38
N TYR A 393 -22.57 38.71 -5.75
CA TYR A 393 -22.53 37.28 -5.46
C TYR A 393 -22.34 36.45 -6.73
N LEU A 394 -23.12 36.69 -7.79
CA LEU A 394 -23.01 35.91 -9.03
C LEU A 394 -21.70 36.16 -9.75
N ARG A 395 -21.15 37.39 -9.73
CA ARG A 395 -19.85 37.69 -10.35
C ARG A 395 -18.68 37.16 -9.54
N ALA A 396 -18.75 37.23 -8.20
CA ALA A 396 -17.77 36.63 -7.31
C ALA A 396 -17.83 35.10 -7.42
N VAL A 397 -19.00 34.48 -7.30
CA VAL A 397 -19.19 33.02 -7.45
C VAL A 397 -18.78 32.55 -8.84
N TRP A 398 -19.11 33.26 -9.92
CA TRP A 398 -18.67 32.89 -11.26
C TRP A 398 -17.16 33.08 -11.45
N GLY A 399 -16.58 34.16 -10.90
CA GLY A 399 -15.13 34.34 -10.85
C GLY A 399 -14.45 33.22 -10.06
N PHE A 400 -14.92 32.91 -8.85
CA PHE A 400 -14.37 31.89 -7.96
C PHE A 400 -14.56 30.47 -8.49
N ILE A 401 -15.69 30.13 -9.10
CA ILE A 401 -15.87 28.86 -9.82
C ILE A 401 -14.85 28.77 -10.96
N LYS A 402 -14.66 29.85 -11.72
CA LYS A 402 -13.67 29.87 -12.79
C LYS A 402 -12.23 29.74 -12.26
N PHE A 403 -11.90 30.37 -11.12
CA PHE A 403 -10.56 30.34 -10.53
C PHE A 403 -10.25 29.04 -9.77
N ALA A 404 -11.19 28.48 -9.01
CA ALA A 404 -10.98 27.23 -8.27
C ALA A 404 -10.97 25.99 -9.19
N HIS A 405 -11.68 26.04 -10.31
CA HIS A 405 -11.73 24.94 -11.29
C HIS A 405 -10.62 25.02 -12.34
N ALA A 406 -10.07 26.21 -12.63
CA ALA A 406 -9.07 26.37 -13.68
C ALA A 406 -7.83 25.48 -13.46
N PRO A 407 -7.18 25.44 -12.27
CA PRO A 407 -6.04 24.56 -12.06
C PRO A 407 -6.36 23.08 -12.28
N LEU A 408 -7.54 22.63 -11.83
CA LEU A 408 -8.02 21.27 -12.00
C LEU A 408 -8.26 20.95 -13.49
N LEU A 409 -9.03 21.79 -14.19
CA LEU A 409 -9.41 21.56 -15.58
C LEU A 409 -8.21 21.69 -16.53
N ASP A 410 -7.32 22.64 -16.29
CA ASP A 410 -6.11 22.82 -17.09
C ASP A 410 -5.18 21.62 -16.96
N GLU A 411 -4.92 21.14 -15.73
CA GLU A 411 -4.05 19.99 -15.52
C GLU A 411 -4.72 18.67 -15.93
N LEU A 412 -6.05 18.54 -15.78
CA LEU A 412 -6.78 17.39 -16.31
C LEU A 412 -6.72 17.35 -17.84
N ARG A 413 -6.84 18.49 -18.51
CA ARG A 413 -6.67 18.61 -19.96
C ARG A 413 -5.25 18.23 -20.38
N ASN A 414 -4.24 18.76 -19.69
CA ASN A 414 -2.84 18.46 -19.98
C ASN A 414 -2.51 16.97 -19.78
N LEU A 415 -3.09 16.34 -18.75
CA LEU A 415 -2.97 14.90 -18.51
C LEU A 415 -3.49 14.09 -19.69
N HIS A 416 -4.67 14.43 -20.22
CA HIS A 416 -5.24 13.75 -21.39
C HIS A 416 -4.45 14.02 -22.67
N ILE A 417 -3.86 15.22 -22.83
CA ILE A 417 -2.98 15.52 -23.96
C ILE A 417 -1.71 14.67 -23.88
N GLY A 418 -1.06 14.63 -22.72
CA GLY A 418 0.13 13.80 -22.50
C GLY A 418 -0.17 12.32 -22.77
N GLN A 419 -1.25 11.79 -22.20
CA GLN A 419 -1.69 10.41 -22.47
C GLN A 419 -2.00 10.18 -23.95
N GLY A 420 -2.61 11.16 -24.63
CA GLY A 420 -2.88 11.08 -26.06
C GLY A 420 -1.62 10.94 -26.91
N PHE A 421 -0.55 11.66 -26.58
CA PHE A 421 0.74 11.53 -27.27
C PHE A 421 1.42 10.17 -26.98
N ASP A 422 1.42 9.72 -25.71
CA ASP A 422 1.97 8.41 -25.32
C ASP A 422 1.31 7.26 -26.10
N LEU A 423 -0.02 7.27 -26.17
CA LEU A 423 -0.80 6.31 -26.96
C LEU A 423 -0.59 6.48 -28.47
N HIS A 424 -0.48 7.72 -28.96
CA HIS A 424 -0.25 7.98 -30.39
C HIS A 424 1.06 7.37 -30.85
N TRP A 425 2.16 7.61 -30.13
CA TRP A 425 3.48 7.07 -30.47
C TRP A 425 3.48 5.55 -30.42
N THR A 426 2.91 4.98 -29.37
CA THR A 426 2.80 3.53 -29.18
C THR A 426 1.98 2.88 -30.30
N PHE A 427 0.82 3.44 -30.64
CA PHE A 427 -0.06 2.92 -31.70
C PHE A 427 0.55 3.09 -33.10
N ARG A 428 1.23 4.20 -33.36
CA ARG A 428 1.87 4.48 -34.66
C ARG A 428 3.24 3.82 -34.80
N THR A 429 3.78 3.22 -33.73
CA THR A 429 5.17 2.74 -33.67
C THR A 429 6.18 3.81 -34.10
N GLN A 430 5.94 5.05 -33.68
CA GLN A 430 6.77 6.20 -33.99
C GLN A 430 7.48 6.67 -32.73
N CYS A 431 8.80 6.53 -32.71
CA CYS A 431 9.61 6.98 -31.58
C CYS A 431 9.60 8.52 -31.49
N PRO A 432 9.29 9.10 -30.31
CA PRO A 432 9.46 10.53 -30.08
C PRO A 432 10.94 10.89 -29.88
N SER A 433 11.23 12.18 -29.94
CA SER A 433 12.47 12.75 -29.42
C SER A 433 12.46 12.80 -27.88
N GLU A 434 13.64 12.95 -27.27
CA GLU A 434 13.77 13.11 -25.82
C GLU A 434 12.99 14.34 -25.32
N GLN A 435 13.01 15.44 -26.08
CA GLN A 435 12.28 16.67 -25.74
C GLN A 435 10.76 16.47 -25.77
N GLU A 436 10.23 15.83 -26.80
CA GLU A 436 8.79 15.51 -26.88
C GLU A 436 8.35 14.60 -25.74
N TYR A 437 9.19 13.62 -25.37
CA TYR A 437 8.93 12.77 -24.21
C TYR A 437 8.83 13.61 -22.92
N ILE A 438 9.76 14.54 -22.68
CA ILE A 438 9.70 15.43 -21.51
C ILE A 438 8.41 16.25 -21.47
N GLU A 439 7.99 16.80 -22.61
CA GLU A 439 6.73 17.56 -22.74
C GLU A 439 5.50 16.70 -22.43
N MET A 440 5.49 15.44 -22.89
CA MET A 440 4.46 14.47 -22.56
C MET A 440 4.42 14.17 -21.06
N VAL A 441 5.58 13.92 -20.45
CA VAL A 441 5.71 13.63 -19.00
C VAL A 441 5.22 14.81 -18.15
N ASP A 442 5.53 16.03 -18.56
CA ASP A 442 5.08 17.25 -17.90
C ASP A 442 3.55 17.38 -17.92
N GLY A 443 2.91 16.94 -19.01
CA GLY A 443 1.46 16.88 -19.14
C GLY A 443 0.81 15.79 -18.28
N LYS A 444 1.40 14.58 -18.22
CA LYS A 444 0.84 13.41 -17.52
C LYS A 444 1.14 13.42 -16.01
N THR A 445 2.39 13.14 -15.63
CA THR A 445 2.79 12.92 -14.23
C THR A 445 3.09 14.24 -13.52
N GLY A 446 3.72 15.20 -14.21
CA GLY A 446 3.97 16.54 -13.67
C GLY A 446 2.68 17.32 -13.38
N GLY A 447 1.65 17.15 -14.20
CA GLY A 447 0.37 17.85 -14.07
C GLY A 447 -0.36 17.56 -12.76
N LEU A 448 -0.32 16.32 -12.27
CA LEU A 448 -0.96 15.94 -11.01
C LEU A 448 -0.27 16.59 -9.79
N PHE A 449 1.06 16.68 -9.77
CA PHE A 449 1.81 17.38 -8.71
C PHE A 449 1.54 18.89 -8.74
N ARG A 450 1.58 19.50 -9.93
CA ARG A 450 1.27 20.93 -10.10
C ARG A 450 -0.17 21.26 -9.69
N MET A 451 -1.13 20.41 -10.04
CA MET A 451 -2.53 20.60 -9.65
C MET A 451 -2.69 20.62 -8.14
N ALA A 452 -2.11 19.64 -7.42
CA ALA A 452 -2.14 19.61 -5.96
C ALA A 452 -1.52 20.89 -5.38
N CYS A 453 -0.35 21.30 -5.86
CA CYS A 453 0.30 22.54 -5.46
C CYS A 453 -0.57 23.78 -5.69
N ARG A 454 -1.18 23.93 -6.85
CA ARG A 454 -2.02 25.09 -7.19
C ARG A 454 -3.28 25.15 -6.31
N LEU A 455 -3.96 24.01 -6.12
CA LEU A 455 -5.11 23.93 -5.22
C LEU A 455 -4.75 24.29 -3.78
N MET A 456 -3.58 23.81 -3.30
CA MET A 456 -3.10 24.13 -1.96
C MET A 456 -2.70 25.60 -1.81
N LYS A 457 -1.99 26.16 -2.80
CA LYS A 457 -1.63 27.59 -2.85
C LYS A 457 -2.85 28.50 -2.79
N ASP A 458 -3.93 28.13 -3.48
CA ASP A 458 -5.19 28.91 -3.47
C ASP A 458 -5.89 28.90 -2.10
N GLN A 459 -5.74 27.81 -1.36
CA GLN A 459 -6.30 27.60 -0.01
C GLN A 459 -5.30 27.94 1.11
N ALA A 460 -4.11 28.43 0.78
CA ALA A 460 -3.03 28.65 1.72
C ALA A 460 -3.35 29.77 2.71
N THR A 461 -3.04 29.56 3.99
CA THR A 461 -3.09 30.61 5.02
C THR A 461 -1.73 31.26 5.26
N LYS A 462 -0.65 30.59 4.83
CA LYS A 462 0.73 31.12 4.86
C LYS A 462 1.37 30.98 3.48
N ASN A 463 2.38 31.81 3.20
CA ASN A 463 3.27 31.66 2.04
C ASN A 463 2.56 31.58 0.67
N ARG A 464 1.40 32.22 0.50
CA ARG A 464 0.62 32.22 -0.76
C ARG A 464 1.42 32.71 -1.98
N ASN A 465 2.48 33.50 -1.77
CA ASN A 465 3.34 34.01 -2.83
C ASN A 465 4.43 33.02 -3.26
N LEU A 466 4.68 31.95 -2.48
CA LEU A 466 5.64 30.92 -2.83
C LEU A 466 5.15 30.17 -4.07
N ASP A 467 5.97 30.15 -5.12
CA ASP A 467 5.72 29.35 -6.32
C ASP A 467 6.72 28.20 -6.41
N VAL A 468 6.19 26.98 -6.37
CA VAL A 468 6.98 25.75 -6.48
C VAL A 468 6.55 24.90 -7.68
N ASN A 469 5.92 25.51 -8.69
CA ASN A 469 5.51 24.81 -9.92
C ASN A 469 6.69 24.12 -10.63
N ASP A 470 7.84 24.78 -10.69
CA ASP A 470 9.05 24.22 -11.33
C ASP A 470 9.60 23.04 -10.52
N LEU A 471 9.64 23.16 -9.20
CA LEU A 471 9.98 22.05 -8.29
C LEU A 471 9.04 20.85 -8.51
N MET A 472 7.72 21.08 -8.56
CA MET A 472 6.72 20.03 -8.80
C MET A 472 6.88 19.39 -10.18
N THR A 473 7.24 20.16 -11.20
CA THR A 473 7.49 19.68 -12.56
C THR A 473 8.73 18.79 -12.60
N LEU A 474 9.85 19.24 -12.03
CA LEU A 474 11.08 18.45 -11.94
C LEU A 474 10.88 17.16 -11.13
N MET A 475 10.15 17.22 -10.01
CA MET A 475 9.77 16.02 -9.28
C MET A 475 8.96 15.08 -10.17
N GLY A 476 7.96 15.57 -10.90
CA GLY A 476 7.17 14.78 -11.84
C GLY A 476 8.01 14.09 -12.92
N ARG A 477 8.98 14.81 -13.52
CA ARG A 477 9.95 14.25 -14.48
C ARG A 477 10.80 13.15 -13.86
N PHE A 478 11.37 13.42 -12.68
CA PHE A 478 12.17 12.45 -11.94
C PHE A 478 11.35 11.18 -11.63
N PHE A 479 10.10 11.34 -11.18
CA PHE A 479 9.21 10.21 -10.89
C PHE A 479 8.95 9.34 -12.12
N GLN A 480 8.63 9.93 -13.26
CA GLN A 480 8.28 9.17 -14.45
C GLN A 480 9.48 8.46 -15.06
N ILE A 481 10.61 9.16 -15.24
CA ILE A 481 11.83 8.56 -15.80
C ILE A 481 12.35 7.46 -14.88
N ARG A 482 12.22 7.64 -13.56
CA ARG A 482 12.54 6.60 -12.59
C ARG A 482 11.59 5.41 -12.68
N ASP A 483 10.29 5.62 -12.86
CA ASP A 483 9.32 4.51 -13.00
C ASP A 483 9.64 3.64 -14.23
N ASP A 484 9.88 4.29 -15.36
CA ASP A 484 10.34 3.67 -16.61
C ASP A 484 11.65 2.89 -16.42
N TYR A 485 12.63 3.50 -15.72
CA TYR A 485 13.90 2.83 -15.37
C TYR A 485 13.70 1.59 -14.51
N GLN A 486 12.85 1.70 -13.49
CA GLN A 486 12.61 0.61 -12.54
C GLN A 486 11.80 -0.52 -13.17
N ASN A 487 10.90 -0.24 -14.12
CA ASN A 487 10.18 -1.28 -14.86
C ASN A 487 11.13 -2.24 -15.57
N LEU A 488 12.20 -1.72 -16.19
CA LEU A 488 13.15 -2.54 -16.95
C LEU A 488 14.29 -3.15 -16.12
N LYS A 489 14.59 -2.60 -14.94
CA LYS A 489 15.73 -3.07 -14.11
C LYS A 489 15.34 -3.85 -12.86
N SER A 490 14.22 -3.53 -12.21
CA SER A 490 13.88 -4.11 -10.89
C SER A 490 13.10 -5.42 -11.01
N LYS A 491 13.60 -6.46 -10.34
CA LYS A 491 12.86 -7.72 -10.16
C LYS A 491 11.57 -7.51 -9.34
N GLY A 492 11.60 -6.64 -8.33
CA GLY A 492 10.43 -6.27 -7.53
C GLY A 492 9.34 -5.52 -8.31
N TYR A 493 9.69 -4.79 -9.38
CA TYR A 493 8.67 -4.24 -10.31
C TYR A 493 8.05 -5.32 -11.19
N SER A 494 8.84 -6.34 -11.57
CA SER A 494 8.36 -7.48 -12.36
C SER A 494 7.26 -8.27 -11.63
N THR A 495 7.30 -8.36 -10.30
CA THR A 495 6.25 -9.03 -9.51
C THR A 495 4.98 -8.17 -9.38
N ALA A 496 5.10 -6.84 -9.40
CA ALA A 496 3.98 -5.93 -9.21
C ALA A 496 3.19 -5.61 -10.50
N LYS A 497 3.87 -5.53 -11.66
CA LYS A 497 3.28 -5.17 -12.97
C LYS A 497 3.44 -6.27 -14.04
N GLY A 498 4.25 -7.30 -13.79
CA GLY A 498 4.66 -8.29 -14.80
C GLY A 498 6.10 -8.05 -15.30
N HIS A 499 6.77 -9.12 -15.73
CA HIS A 499 8.17 -9.06 -16.14
C HIS A 499 8.38 -8.19 -17.39
N LEU A 500 9.08 -7.05 -17.21
CA LEU A 500 9.35 -6.06 -18.26
C LEU A 500 8.06 -5.61 -18.97
N SER A 501 7.03 -5.27 -18.18
CA SER A 501 5.69 -4.97 -18.70
C SER A 501 5.69 -3.80 -19.69
N ASP A 502 6.53 -2.77 -19.51
CA ASP A 502 6.61 -1.63 -20.43
C ASP A 502 6.97 -2.10 -21.86
N LEU A 503 7.73 -3.18 -21.99
CA LEU A 503 8.05 -3.78 -23.29
C LEU A 503 6.85 -4.52 -23.91
N ASP A 504 6.00 -5.12 -23.08
CA ASP A 504 4.73 -5.70 -23.52
C ASP A 504 3.70 -4.64 -23.86
N GLU A 505 3.72 -3.49 -23.19
CA GLU A 505 2.89 -2.30 -23.45
C GLU A 505 3.38 -1.54 -24.70
N GLY A 506 4.63 -1.81 -25.13
CA GLY A 506 5.26 -1.16 -26.29
C GLY A 506 5.55 0.31 -26.06
N LYS A 507 5.62 0.70 -24.80
CA LYS A 507 5.83 2.08 -24.38
C LYS A 507 7.22 2.54 -24.80
N TYR A 508 7.30 3.76 -25.29
CA TYR A 508 8.56 4.43 -25.57
C TYR A 508 9.13 4.99 -24.27
N SER A 509 9.68 4.12 -23.43
CA SER A 509 10.37 4.54 -22.21
C SER A 509 11.62 5.36 -22.53
N PHE A 510 12.05 6.20 -21.60
CA PHE A 510 13.18 7.12 -21.84
C PHE A 510 14.46 6.39 -22.36
N MET A 511 14.74 5.20 -21.83
CA MET A 511 15.86 4.35 -22.29
C MET A 511 15.69 3.85 -23.72
N VAL A 512 14.46 3.46 -24.10
CA VAL A 512 14.16 2.98 -25.46
C VAL A 512 14.29 4.11 -26.47
N ILE A 513 13.83 5.31 -26.11
CA ILE A 513 13.97 6.52 -26.93
C ILE A 513 15.45 6.82 -27.19
N HIS A 514 16.26 6.88 -26.13
CA HIS A 514 17.71 7.11 -26.26
C HIS A 514 18.37 6.04 -27.15
N ALA A 515 18.04 4.76 -26.97
CA ALA A 515 18.61 3.66 -27.76
C ALA A 515 18.29 3.80 -29.26
N LEU A 516 17.03 4.11 -29.60
CA LEU A 516 16.58 4.27 -30.98
C LEU A 516 17.20 5.49 -31.66
N ASN A 517 17.30 6.62 -30.93
CA ASN A 517 17.84 7.86 -31.46
C ASN A 517 19.36 7.81 -31.68
N ASN A 518 20.12 7.17 -30.78
CA ASN A 518 21.58 7.16 -30.86
C ASN A 518 22.17 6.09 -31.78
N ALA A 519 21.55 4.91 -31.87
CA ALA A 519 22.13 3.80 -32.63
C ALA A 519 21.51 3.59 -34.01
N ARG A 520 20.39 4.28 -34.35
CA ARG A 520 19.54 3.94 -35.50
C ARG A 520 19.31 2.44 -35.60
N ASP A 521 18.93 1.86 -34.46
CA ASP A 521 18.89 0.42 -34.28
C ASP A 521 17.66 -0.18 -35.00
N ASN A 522 17.86 -0.57 -36.26
CA ASN A 522 16.82 -1.17 -37.10
C ASN A 522 16.26 -2.46 -36.48
N GLN A 523 17.04 -3.19 -35.69
CA GLN A 523 16.61 -4.43 -35.05
C GLN A 523 15.67 -4.12 -33.87
N LEU A 524 16.03 -3.16 -33.02
CA LEU A 524 15.13 -2.68 -31.96
C LEU A 524 13.83 -2.10 -32.54
N THR A 525 13.93 -1.32 -33.62
CA THR A 525 12.76 -0.80 -34.35
C THR A 525 11.86 -1.93 -34.84
N SER A 526 12.44 -2.97 -35.45
CA SER A 526 11.71 -4.14 -35.94
C SER A 526 11.05 -4.94 -34.80
N LEU A 527 11.71 -5.05 -33.63
CA LEU A 527 11.15 -5.71 -32.44
C LEU A 527 9.91 -4.97 -31.92
N LEU A 528 9.95 -3.64 -31.83
CA LEU A 528 8.80 -2.83 -31.39
C LEU A 528 7.65 -2.88 -32.40
N GLN A 529 7.94 -2.87 -33.71
CA GLN A 529 6.93 -3.07 -34.74
C GLN A 529 6.30 -4.46 -34.67
N GLN A 530 7.10 -5.50 -34.41
CA GLN A 530 6.60 -6.86 -34.24
C GLN A 530 5.73 -6.98 -32.98
N ARG A 531 6.13 -6.35 -31.87
CA ARG A 531 5.32 -6.23 -30.65
C ARG A 531 3.94 -5.65 -30.97
N SER A 532 3.89 -4.55 -31.71
CA SER A 532 2.62 -3.89 -32.07
C SER A 532 1.64 -4.82 -32.80
N ARG A 533 2.14 -5.76 -33.61
CA ARG A 533 1.30 -6.74 -34.34
C ARG A 533 0.82 -7.89 -33.47
N GLN A 534 1.66 -8.35 -32.54
CA GLN A 534 1.38 -9.56 -31.75
C GLN A 534 0.84 -9.26 -30.33
N GLY A 535 0.86 -7.99 -29.91
CA GLY A 535 0.38 -7.51 -28.62
C GLY A 535 1.44 -7.47 -27.53
N THR A 536 2.27 -8.50 -27.40
CA THR A 536 3.29 -8.64 -26.33
C THR A 536 4.66 -9.02 -26.90
N LEU A 537 5.71 -9.11 -26.07
CA LEU A 537 7.00 -9.68 -26.48
C LEU A 537 7.25 -11.02 -25.79
N SER A 538 7.79 -11.99 -26.53
CA SER A 538 8.32 -13.23 -25.94
C SER A 538 9.51 -12.94 -25.00
N PRO A 539 9.81 -13.82 -24.03
CA PRO A 539 10.96 -13.67 -23.14
C PRO A 539 12.29 -13.48 -23.88
N GLU A 540 12.49 -14.18 -25.00
CA GLU A 540 13.69 -14.07 -25.82
C GLU A 540 13.77 -12.71 -26.52
N GLN A 541 12.64 -12.20 -27.01
CA GLN A 541 12.57 -10.86 -27.60
C GLN A 541 12.85 -9.78 -26.56
N LYS A 542 12.29 -9.90 -25.35
CA LYS A 542 12.57 -8.98 -24.24
C LYS A 542 14.05 -8.97 -23.85
N THR A 543 14.64 -10.17 -23.75
CA THR A 543 16.08 -10.34 -23.48
C THR A 543 16.93 -9.66 -24.55
N LEU A 544 16.53 -9.76 -25.82
CA LEU A 544 17.21 -9.10 -26.91
C LEU A 544 17.07 -7.57 -26.84
N VAL A 545 15.88 -7.04 -26.54
CA VAL A 545 15.69 -5.59 -26.29
C VAL A 545 16.65 -5.10 -25.19
N MET A 546 16.75 -5.83 -24.07
CA MET A 546 17.68 -5.48 -22.99
C MET A 546 19.14 -5.43 -23.45
N LYS A 547 19.59 -6.38 -24.29
CA LYS A 547 20.93 -6.36 -24.88
C LYS A 547 21.17 -5.12 -25.77
N HIS A 548 20.16 -4.65 -26.49
CA HIS A 548 20.26 -3.42 -27.26
C HIS A 548 20.40 -2.19 -26.34
N LEU A 549 19.64 -2.12 -25.25
CA LEU A 549 19.76 -1.06 -24.25
C LEU A 549 21.15 -1.03 -23.58
N GLU A 550 21.72 -2.20 -23.27
CA GLU A 550 23.08 -2.33 -22.75
C GLU A 550 24.13 -1.86 -23.77
N LYS A 551 24.05 -2.34 -25.01
CA LYS A 551 25.00 -1.98 -26.09
C LYS A 551 25.03 -0.47 -26.36
N THR A 552 23.87 0.18 -26.23
CA THR A 552 23.71 1.63 -26.44
C THR A 552 23.98 2.46 -25.19
N LYS A 553 24.31 1.82 -24.06
CA LYS A 553 24.51 2.48 -22.76
C LYS A 553 23.30 3.31 -22.32
N SER A 554 22.10 2.94 -22.77
CA SER A 554 20.87 3.71 -22.51
C SER A 554 20.46 3.68 -21.03
N MET A 555 20.80 2.60 -20.32
CA MET A 555 20.61 2.52 -18.87
C MET A 555 21.56 3.43 -18.09
N GLU A 556 22.83 3.52 -18.50
CA GLU A 556 23.82 4.42 -17.89
C GLU A 556 23.43 5.89 -18.14
N PHE A 557 23.03 6.20 -19.39
CA PHE A 557 22.53 7.52 -19.74
C PHE A 557 21.33 7.95 -18.89
N THR A 558 20.35 7.06 -18.73
CA THR A 558 19.14 7.35 -17.93
C THR A 558 19.47 7.55 -16.45
N LEU A 559 20.44 6.81 -15.91
CA LEU A 559 20.93 7.05 -14.54
C LEU A 559 21.53 8.45 -14.39
N ASN A 560 22.39 8.87 -15.32
CA ASN A 560 22.97 10.22 -15.28
C ASN A 560 21.90 11.31 -15.34
N VAL A 561 20.89 11.16 -16.21
CA VAL A 561 19.75 12.10 -16.29
C VAL A 561 18.97 12.14 -14.97
N LEU A 562 18.79 11.00 -14.30
CA LEU A 562 18.12 10.96 -12.99
C LEU A 562 18.94 11.63 -11.89
N GLU A 563 20.27 11.50 -11.93
CA GLU A 563 21.17 12.22 -11.02
C GLU A 563 21.13 13.74 -11.26
N GLU A 564 21.16 14.18 -12.51
CA GLU A 564 21.01 15.59 -12.89
C GLU A 564 19.66 16.16 -12.41
N LEU A 565 18.56 15.42 -12.62
CA LEU A 565 17.24 15.80 -12.11
C LEU A 565 17.20 15.85 -10.58
N GLN A 566 17.88 14.93 -9.90
CA GLN A 566 17.96 14.96 -8.43
C GLN A 566 18.67 16.22 -7.93
N VAL A 567 19.75 16.63 -8.58
CA VAL A 567 20.47 17.88 -8.28
C VAL A 567 19.57 19.08 -8.56
N ALA A 568 18.87 19.12 -9.70
CA ALA A 568 17.97 20.21 -10.06
C ALA A 568 16.78 20.34 -9.08
N VAL A 569 16.18 19.22 -8.66
CA VAL A 569 15.13 19.20 -7.62
C VAL A 569 15.66 19.75 -6.30
N LYS A 570 16.87 19.34 -5.90
CA LYS A 570 17.49 19.84 -4.66
C LYS A 570 17.73 21.36 -4.73
N GLN A 571 18.24 21.86 -5.85
CA GLN A 571 18.48 23.28 -6.04
C GLN A 571 17.17 24.09 -5.99
N GLN A 572 16.13 23.67 -6.71
CA GLN A 572 14.83 24.34 -6.69
C GLN A 572 14.18 24.31 -5.31
N LEU A 573 14.37 23.23 -4.55
CA LEU A 573 13.91 23.14 -3.17
C LEU A 573 14.64 24.15 -2.26
N GLU A 574 15.96 24.26 -2.37
CA GLU A 574 16.76 25.22 -1.60
C GLU A 574 16.44 26.67 -1.97
N GLU A 575 16.18 26.95 -3.25
CA GLU A 575 15.72 28.26 -3.72
C GLU A 575 14.35 28.62 -3.14
N ALA A 576 13.40 27.68 -3.13
CA ALA A 576 12.08 27.88 -2.53
C ALA A 576 12.15 28.13 -1.00
N GLU A 577 13.02 27.41 -0.30
CA GLU A 577 13.27 27.60 1.13
C GLU A 577 13.87 29.00 1.40
N ALA A 578 14.82 29.43 0.57
CA ALA A 578 15.48 30.73 0.70
C ALA A 578 14.55 31.93 0.42
N GLN A 579 13.57 31.81 -0.50
CA GLN A 579 12.69 32.91 -0.89
C GLN A 579 11.90 33.54 0.27
N LEU A 580 11.54 32.74 1.29
CA LEU A 580 10.70 33.16 2.41
C LEU A 580 11.34 32.86 3.78
N ASP A 581 12.65 32.64 3.82
CA ASP A 581 13.40 32.23 5.03
C ASP A 581 12.72 31.06 5.76
N LEU A 582 12.33 30.05 4.97
CA LEU A 582 11.57 28.91 5.47
C LEU A 582 12.51 27.87 6.06
N ASP A 583 12.02 27.19 7.09
CA ASP A 583 12.64 25.96 7.56
C ASP A 583 12.69 24.90 6.44
N GLN A 584 13.74 24.09 6.50
CA GLN A 584 13.94 22.99 5.55
C GLN A 584 12.73 22.05 5.52
N ASN A 585 12.26 21.74 4.31
CA ASN A 585 11.19 20.80 4.09
C ASN A 585 11.73 19.37 4.00
N TRP A 586 11.91 18.75 5.15
CA TRP A 586 12.44 17.40 5.28
C TRP A 586 11.54 16.34 4.67
N ILE A 587 10.24 16.59 4.51
CA ILE A 587 9.33 15.65 3.85
C ILE A 587 9.68 15.52 2.36
N ILE A 588 9.94 16.63 1.64
CA ILE A 588 10.39 16.55 0.23
C ILE A 588 11.75 15.85 0.15
N ARG A 589 12.68 16.16 1.06
CA ARG A 589 14.00 15.51 1.11
C ARG A 589 13.89 14.00 1.37
N ALA A 590 12.97 13.58 2.25
CA ALA A 590 12.68 12.18 2.53
C ALA A 590 12.09 11.45 1.32
N ILE A 591 11.15 12.09 0.60
CA ILE A 591 10.61 11.56 -0.65
C ILE A 591 11.75 11.33 -1.64
N MET A 592 12.60 12.33 -1.88
CA MET A 592 13.70 12.23 -2.84
C MET A 592 14.76 11.22 -2.42
N ALA A 593 15.10 11.14 -1.12
CA ALA A 593 16.03 10.14 -0.60
C ALA A 593 15.50 8.72 -0.81
N ARG A 594 14.21 8.47 -0.50
CA ARG A 594 13.56 7.16 -0.71
C ARG A 594 13.55 6.73 -2.18
N LEU A 595 13.47 7.69 -3.08
CA LEU A 595 13.40 7.42 -4.52
C LEU A 595 14.76 7.41 -5.18
N ARG A 596 15.85 7.63 -4.45
CA ARG A 596 17.18 7.49 -4.99
C ARG A 596 17.34 6.10 -5.58
N ILE A 597 17.94 6.01 -6.75
CA ILE A 597 18.31 4.71 -7.31
C ILE A 597 19.60 4.30 -6.62
N ALA A 598 19.56 3.18 -5.90
CA ALA A 598 20.74 2.58 -5.32
C ALA A 598 21.78 2.31 -6.42
N SER A 599 23.03 2.66 -6.17
CA SER A 599 24.13 2.32 -7.08
C SER A 599 24.15 0.81 -7.35
N PRO A 600 24.52 0.37 -8.56
CA PRO A 600 24.40 -1.04 -9.00
C PRO A 600 25.15 -2.08 -8.15
N GLU A 601 25.89 -1.67 -7.12
CA GLU A 601 26.61 -2.55 -6.20
C GLU A 601 25.73 -3.11 -5.06
N ILE A 602 24.51 -2.60 -4.89
CA ILE A 602 23.66 -2.99 -3.75
C ILE A 602 22.74 -4.15 -4.13
N ARG A 603 23.08 -5.35 -3.63
CA ARG A 603 22.19 -6.52 -3.55
C ARG A 603 22.01 -6.85 -2.06
N TRP A 604 20.78 -6.95 -1.55
CA TRP A 604 20.30 -8.06 -0.70
C TRP A 604 18.78 -8.00 -0.34
N PHE A 605 18.19 -9.20 -0.34
CA PHE A 605 16.89 -9.75 0.11
C PHE A 605 15.55 -9.13 -0.33
N GLY A 606 14.75 -9.97 -1.01
CA GLY A 606 13.32 -9.76 -1.26
C GLY A 606 12.97 -8.98 -2.53
N GLN A 607 13.58 -9.33 -3.67
CA GLN A 607 13.15 -8.87 -5.00
C GLN A 607 13.13 -9.98 -6.04
#